data_AF-A0A0D8XBF1-F1
#
_entry.id   AF-A0A0D8XBF1-F1
#
_cell.length_a   1.000
_cell.length_b   1.000
_cell.length_c   1.000
_cell.angle_alpha   90.00
_cell.angle_beta   90.00
_cell.angle_gamma   90.00
#
_symmetry.space_group_name_H-M   'P 1'
#
loop_
_entity.id
_entity.type
_entity.pdbx_description
1 polymer ?
#
loop_
_entity_poly.entity_id
_entity_poly.type
_entity_poly.pdbx_seq_one_letter_code
_entity_poly.pdbx_strand_id
1 'polypeptide(L)'
;MAGRRHSMTAQISRQARRFSAAIVPQLTKIEPINSLLKTQFVQIKLSDIKQYQSAVDKYITKNSVWFDPVDFDIIDSSGRRIIQASLFPEGLSVREGKRKVYDISFSDEDAATCIAKIKQPVTGMSVFELHEMGEIISIQSNTDDLAGTRIEVNRATWLSILFACGCAFTRQTWSVVKMDVIQAKISPITSFNEENSVKVEWTVCCDNEIRMIALSFGLAIMIREAFPSLLHILKEFRSRQARKQ
;
A
#
# COMPACT_ATOMS: atom_id res chain seq x y z
N MET A 1 -23.63 -56.29 -3.03
CA MET A 1 -23.33 -55.17 -2.09
C MET A 1 -22.08 -54.45 -2.57
N ALA A 2 -22.22 -53.36 -3.33
CA ALA A 2 -21.08 -52.60 -3.84
C ALA A 2 -20.72 -51.47 -2.88
N GLY A 3 -19.76 -51.71 -1.99
CA GLY A 3 -19.20 -50.70 -1.10
C GLY A 3 -18.46 -49.64 -1.90
N ARG A 4 -19.02 -48.42 -1.95
CA ARG A 4 -18.49 -47.26 -2.66
C ARG A 4 -17.21 -46.77 -1.94
N ARG A 5 -16.04 -47.27 -2.36
CA ARG A 5 -14.73 -46.78 -1.90
C ARG A 5 -14.55 -45.33 -2.35
N HIS A 6 -14.86 -44.38 -1.46
CA HIS A 6 -14.52 -42.98 -1.67
C HIS A 6 -13.00 -42.84 -1.50
N SER A 7 -12.33 -42.20 -2.46
CA SER A 7 -10.90 -41.93 -2.38
C SER A 7 -10.60 -41.10 -1.13
N MET A 8 -9.83 -41.65 -0.19
CA MET A 8 -9.42 -40.95 1.03
C MET A 8 -8.67 -39.65 0.69
N THR A 9 -7.90 -39.63 -0.40
CA THR A 9 -7.20 -38.44 -0.89
C THR A 9 -8.17 -37.33 -1.31
N ALA A 10 -9.30 -37.68 -1.92
CA ALA A 10 -10.34 -36.72 -2.28
C ALA A 10 -11.09 -36.18 -1.06
N GLN A 11 -11.32 -37.01 -0.04
CA GLN A 11 -11.92 -36.59 1.23
C GLN A 11 -10.98 -35.68 2.03
N ILE A 12 -9.69 -36.03 2.13
CA ILE A 12 -8.66 -35.21 2.78
C ILE A 12 -8.50 -33.88 2.04
N SER A 13 -8.43 -33.89 0.71
CA SER A 13 -8.35 -32.64 -0.08
C SER A 13 -9.58 -31.75 0.12
N ARG A 14 -10.78 -32.34 0.23
CA ARG A 14 -12.02 -31.59 0.47
C ARG A 14 -12.11 -31.06 1.89
N GLN A 15 -11.63 -31.81 2.89
CA GLN A 15 -11.53 -31.35 4.27
C GLN A 15 -10.46 -30.27 4.43
N ALA A 16 -9.30 -30.43 3.82
CA ALA A 16 -8.25 -29.41 3.77
C ALA A 16 -8.77 -28.12 3.12
N ARG A 17 -9.46 -28.20 1.97
CA ARG A 17 -10.10 -27.03 1.35
C ARG A 17 -11.15 -26.37 2.25
N ARG A 18 -11.97 -27.15 2.95
CA ARG A 18 -12.97 -26.60 3.90
C ARG A 18 -12.31 -25.96 5.12
N PHE A 19 -11.25 -26.56 5.63
CA PHE A 19 -10.48 -26.04 6.75
C PHE A 19 -9.74 -24.76 6.36
N SER A 20 -9.07 -24.74 5.21
CA SER A 20 -8.49 -23.54 4.61
C SER A 20 -9.55 -22.47 4.35
N ALA A 21 -10.69 -22.80 3.76
CA ALA A 21 -11.77 -21.84 3.53
C ALA A 21 -12.36 -21.27 4.83
N ALA A 22 -12.34 -22.03 5.93
CA ALA A 22 -12.81 -21.56 7.24
C ALA A 22 -11.76 -20.72 7.99
N ILE A 23 -10.47 -21.04 7.84
CA ILE A 23 -9.39 -20.45 8.65
C ILE A 23 -8.67 -19.32 7.94
N VAL A 24 -8.50 -19.40 6.62
CA VAL A 24 -7.85 -18.35 5.82
C VAL A 24 -8.51 -16.99 6.08
N PRO A 25 -9.85 -16.83 6.05
CA PRO A 25 -10.47 -15.53 6.34
C PRO A 25 -10.18 -15.01 7.76
N GLN A 26 -10.01 -15.89 8.75
CA GLN A 26 -9.67 -15.48 10.11
C GLN A 26 -8.20 -15.07 10.25
N LEU A 27 -7.33 -15.60 9.41
CA LEU A 27 -5.89 -15.32 9.41
C LEU A 27 -5.49 -14.19 8.43
N THR A 28 -6.37 -13.82 7.49
CA THR A 28 -6.14 -12.76 6.49
C THR A 28 -6.97 -11.49 6.74
N LYS A 29 -7.92 -11.47 7.68
CA LYS A 29 -8.67 -10.25 7.97
C LYS A 29 -7.84 -9.25 8.78
N ILE A 30 -7.73 -8.03 8.26
CA ILE A 30 -7.19 -6.88 8.99
C ILE A 30 -8.35 -6.20 9.71
N GLU A 31 -8.19 -5.89 10.98
CA GLU A 31 -9.23 -5.19 11.75
C GLU A 31 -9.47 -3.78 11.21
N PRO A 32 -10.71 -3.25 11.35
CA PRO A 32 -11.01 -1.89 10.93
C PRO A 32 -10.12 -0.84 11.57
N ILE A 33 -9.75 0.18 10.78
CA ILE A 33 -8.89 1.27 11.22
C ILE A 33 -9.79 2.40 11.69
N ASN A 34 -10.02 2.49 13.00
CA ASN A 34 -11.05 3.34 13.57
C ASN A 34 -10.88 4.81 13.22
N SER A 35 -9.64 5.30 13.10
CA SER A 35 -9.39 6.68 12.70
C SER A 35 -9.82 6.97 11.27
N LEU A 36 -9.69 6.02 10.33
CA LEU A 36 -10.14 6.20 8.95
C LEU A 36 -11.66 6.25 8.83
N LEU A 37 -12.40 5.62 9.76
CA LEU A 37 -13.86 5.68 9.79
C LEU A 37 -14.40 7.06 10.17
N LYS A 38 -13.60 7.86 10.89
CA LYS A 38 -13.98 9.17 11.45
C LYS A 38 -13.66 10.34 10.53
N THR A 39 -12.94 10.11 9.44
CA THR A 39 -12.50 11.16 8.52
C THR A 39 -13.04 10.91 7.11
N GLN A 40 -13.19 11.98 6.33
CA GLN A 40 -13.61 11.91 4.91
C GLN A 40 -12.40 11.93 3.96
N PHE A 41 -11.29 12.49 4.42
CA PHE A 41 -10.02 12.46 3.71
C PHE A 41 -8.86 12.48 4.72
N VAL A 42 -7.68 12.12 4.23
CA VAL A 42 -6.41 12.25 4.93
C VAL A 42 -5.35 12.83 4.00
N GLN A 43 -4.35 13.48 4.59
CA GLN A 43 -3.13 13.89 3.91
C GLN A 43 -1.97 13.02 4.37
N ILE A 44 -1.23 12.46 3.41
CA ILE A 44 0.01 11.73 3.65
C ILE A 44 1.16 12.69 3.36
N LYS A 45 2.06 12.87 4.33
CA LYS A 45 3.27 13.68 4.16
C LYS A 45 4.47 13.02 4.84
N LEU A 46 5.67 13.38 4.42
CA LEU A 46 6.87 13.01 5.15
C LEU A 46 6.89 13.72 6.52
N SER A 47 7.34 13.04 7.57
CA SER A 47 7.33 13.59 8.93
C SER A 47 8.56 14.46 9.20
N ASP A 48 9.73 14.01 8.72
CA ASP A 48 10.99 14.74 8.82
C ASP A 48 11.88 14.46 7.61
N ILE A 49 12.12 15.49 6.81
CA ILE A 49 13.00 15.43 5.63
C ILE A 49 14.43 14.99 5.96
N LYS A 50 14.91 15.22 7.18
CA LYS A 50 16.25 14.80 7.61
C LYS A 50 16.38 13.28 7.69
N GLN A 51 15.31 12.56 8.02
CA GLN A 51 15.32 11.09 8.00
C GLN A 51 15.56 10.57 6.59
N TYR A 52 14.87 11.14 5.60
CA TYR A 52 15.06 10.83 4.19
C TYR A 52 16.48 11.17 3.72
N GLN A 53 16.95 12.40 3.98
CA GLN A 53 18.29 12.83 3.60
C GLN A 53 19.37 11.92 4.20
N SER A 54 19.26 11.58 5.49
CA SER A 54 20.17 10.66 6.18
C SER A 54 20.19 9.28 5.53
N ALA A 55 19.03 8.73 5.16
CA ALA A 55 18.96 7.44 4.46
C ALA A 55 19.67 7.48 3.10
N VAL A 56 19.43 8.53 2.30
CA VAL A 56 20.05 8.73 1.00
C VAL A 56 21.56 8.97 1.12
N ASP A 57 22.00 9.82 2.06
CA ASP A 57 23.41 10.12 2.28
C ASP A 57 24.19 8.87 2.71
N LYS A 58 23.63 8.06 3.63
CA LYS A 58 24.22 6.78 4.03
C LYS A 58 24.34 5.82 2.84
N TYR A 59 23.35 5.80 1.95
CA TYR A 59 23.40 4.98 0.75
C TYR A 59 24.50 5.45 -0.22
N ILE A 60 24.55 6.75 -0.53
CA ILE A 60 25.51 7.30 -1.49
C ILE A 60 26.94 7.22 -0.97
N THR A 61 27.17 7.62 0.29
CA THR A 61 28.53 7.78 0.83
C THR A 61 29.11 6.48 1.40
N LYS A 62 28.27 5.61 1.97
CA LYS A 62 28.70 4.38 2.66
C LYS A 62 28.25 3.10 1.96
N ASN A 63 27.54 3.21 0.83
CA ASN A 63 26.90 2.07 0.16
C ASN A 63 26.00 1.26 1.11
N SER A 64 25.43 1.93 2.12
CA SER A 64 24.62 1.31 3.16
C SER A 64 23.18 1.20 2.69
N VAL A 65 22.66 -0.02 2.65
CA VAL A 65 21.24 -0.31 2.41
C VAL A 65 20.41 -0.31 3.69
N TRP A 66 21.06 -0.22 4.84
CA TRP A 66 20.43 -0.04 6.14
C TRP A 66 20.29 1.43 6.46
N PHE A 67 19.09 1.82 6.91
CA PHE A 67 18.76 3.18 7.32
C PHE A 67 17.79 3.17 8.52
N ASP A 68 17.83 4.23 9.32
CA ASP A 68 16.85 4.45 10.39
C ASP A 68 15.48 4.76 9.77
N PRO A 69 14.36 4.42 10.42
CA PRO A 69 13.06 4.48 9.77
C PRO A 69 12.72 5.87 9.26
N VAL A 70 12.16 5.92 8.04
CA VAL A 70 11.65 7.16 7.45
C VAL A 70 10.14 7.22 7.67
N ASP A 71 9.69 8.16 8.48
CA ASP A 71 8.30 8.25 8.93
C ASP A 71 7.45 9.13 8.01
N PHE A 72 6.24 8.68 7.72
CA PHE A 72 5.19 9.42 7.05
C PHE A 72 4.02 9.63 8.00
N ASP A 73 3.58 10.88 8.13
CA ASP A 73 2.43 11.26 8.93
C ASP A 73 1.18 11.21 8.06
N ILE A 74 0.13 10.56 8.57
CA ILE A 74 -1.20 10.55 7.98
C ILE A 74 -2.07 11.45 8.86
N ILE A 75 -2.52 12.55 8.27
CA ILE A 75 -3.11 13.69 8.97
C ILE A 75 -4.59 13.83 8.57
N ASP A 76 -5.44 14.12 9.54
CA ASP A 76 -6.86 14.40 9.32
C ASP A 76 -7.11 15.84 8.84
N SER A 77 -8.37 16.17 8.55
CA SER A 77 -8.78 17.51 8.15
C SER A 77 -8.51 18.61 9.19
N SER A 78 -8.25 18.24 10.45
CA SER A 78 -7.93 19.18 11.54
C SER A 78 -6.43 19.43 11.68
N GLY A 79 -5.59 18.81 10.84
CA GLY A 79 -4.14 18.91 10.93
C GLY A 79 -3.52 18.00 12.00
N ARG A 80 -4.30 17.09 12.59
CA ARG A 80 -3.79 16.14 13.61
C ARG A 80 -3.36 14.85 12.96
N ARG A 81 -2.20 14.35 13.39
CA ARG A 81 -1.73 13.01 13.01
C ARG A 81 -2.61 11.94 13.65
N ILE A 82 -3.20 11.10 12.82
CA ILE A 82 -4.06 9.99 13.25
C ILE A 82 -3.39 8.62 13.05
N ILE A 83 -2.52 8.50 12.05
CA ILE A 83 -1.78 7.28 11.71
C ILE A 83 -0.33 7.68 11.39
N GLN A 84 0.61 6.80 11.67
CA GLN A 84 2.02 6.94 11.26
C GLN A 84 2.44 5.71 10.46
N ALA A 85 3.09 5.92 9.33
CA ALA A 85 3.69 4.86 8.54
C ALA A 85 5.21 4.99 8.59
N SER A 86 5.91 3.96 9.05
CA SER A 86 7.38 3.96 9.19
C SER A 86 7.99 3.06 8.13
N LEU A 87 8.86 3.60 7.28
CA LEU A 87 9.55 2.83 6.25
C LEU A 87 10.86 2.27 6.79
N PHE A 88 10.97 0.94 6.76
CA PHE A 88 12.16 0.17 7.08
C PHE A 88 12.73 -0.46 5.80
N PRO A 89 13.99 -0.95 5.81
CA PRO A 89 14.56 -1.71 4.69
C PRO A 89 13.69 -2.90 4.24
N GLU A 90 12.96 -3.53 5.17
CA GLU A 90 12.09 -4.68 4.92
C GLU A 90 10.72 -4.31 4.35
N GLY A 91 10.29 -3.05 4.50
CA GLY A 91 8.98 -2.58 4.08
C GLY A 91 8.41 -1.48 4.95
N LEU A 92 7.17 -1.10 4.68
CA LEU A 92 6.47 -0.04 5.39
C LEU A 92 5.56 -0.64 6.47
N SER A 93 5.63 -0.11 7.69
CA SER A 93 4.75 -0.53 8.79
C SER A 93 3.78 0.58 9.16
N VAL A 94 2.47 0.29 9.15
CA VAL A 94 1.42 1.28 9.41
C VAL A 94 0.87 1.11 10.82
N ARG A 95 0.84 2.19 11.59
CA ARG A 95 0.48 2.22 13.01
C ARG A 95 -0.59 3.25 13.33
N GLU A 96 -1.54 2.86 14.17
CA GLU A 96 -2.54 3.73 14.81
C GLU A 96 -2.20 3.82 16.31
N GLY A 97 -1.67 4.97 16.74
CA GLY A 97 -1.08 5.10 18.07
C GLY A 97 0.08 4.12 18.27
N LYS A 98 -0.01 3.27 19.29
CA LYS A 98 1.01 2.23 19.57
C LYS A 98 0.75 0.91 18.83
N ARG A 99 -0.43 0.77 18.20
CA ARG A 99 -0.87 -0.47 17.59
C ARG A 99 -0.41 -0.54 16.14
N LYS A 100 0.27 -1.63 15.77
CA LYS A 100 0.53 -1.97 14.38
C LYS A 100 -0.73 -2.53 13.72
N VAL A 101 -1.11 -1.94 12.60
CA VAL A 101 -2.38 -2.23 11.91
C VAL A 101 -2.17 -3.18 10.74
N TYR A 102 -1.16 -2.91 9.91
CA TYR A 102 -0.75 -3.74 8.78
C TYR A 102 0.64 -3.34 8.29
N ASP A 103 1.22 -4.15 7.41
CA ASP A 103 2.45 -3.83 6.69
C ASP A 103 2.20 -3.69 5.20
N ILE A 104 3.07 -2.96 4.52
CA ILE A 104 3.15 -2.89 3.07
C ILE A 104 4.55 -3.33 2.65
N SER A 105 4.63 -4.32 1.77
CA SER A 105 5.87 -4.66 1.06
C SER A 105 5.75 -4.28 -0.40
N PHE A 106 6.82 -3.75 -0.98
CA PHE A 106 6.90 -3.43 -2.41
C PHE A 106 7.45 -4.65 -3.15
N SER A 107 7.07 -4.90 -4.40
CA SER A 107 7.52 -6.10 -5.11
C SER A 107 8.98 -6.05 -5.55
N ASP A 108 9.53 -7.24 -5.81
CA ASP A 108 10.78 -7.48 -6.54
C ASP A 108 10.52 -7.52 -8.07
N GLU A 109 11.62 -7.49 -8.84
CA GLU A 109 11.65 -7.43 -10.30
C GLU A 109 10.95 -8.61 -11.01
N ASP A 110 10.74 -9.75 -10.33
CA ASP A 110 10.12 -10.96 -10.91
C ASP A 110 8.60 -10.82 -11.16
N ALA A 111 7.94 -9.89 -10.48
CA ALA A 111 6.58 -9.46 -10.80
C ALA A 111 6.64 -8.00 -11.19
N ALA A 112 7.10 -7.73 -12.43
CA ALA A 112 7.26 -6.37 -12.98
C ALA A 112 6.03 -5.46 -12.81
N THR A 113 4.86 -6.04 -12.59
CA THR A 113 3.59 -5.35 -12.39
C THR A 113 3.22 -5.09 -10.93
N CYS A 114 3.80 -5.77 -9.94
CA CYS A 114 3.33 -5.65 -8.56
C CYS A 114 3.85 -4.36 -7.89
N ILE A 115 2.94 -3.48 -7.51
CA ILE A 115 3.24 -2.20 -6.88
C ILE A 115 3.49 -2.38 -5.38
N ALA A 116 2.54 -3.05 -4.72
CA ALA A 116 2.53 -3.20 -3.27
C ALA A 116 1.69 -4.39 -2.84
N LYS A 117 2.07 -5.01 -1.72
CA LYS A 117 1.31 -6.06 -1.05
C LYS A 117 0.98 -5.59 0.37
N ILE A 118 -0.30 -5.60 0.71
CA ILE A 118 -0.81 -5.27 2.04
C ILE A 118 -0.84 -6.56 2.84
N LYS A 119 -0.15 -6.60 3.98
CA LYS A 119 0.05 -7.79 4.79
C LYS A 119 -0.56 -7.66 6.17
N GLN A 120 -1.14 -8.77 6.64
CA GLN A 120 -1.67 -8.88 8.00
C GLN A 120 -0.50 -8.81 9.00
N PRO A 121 -0.59 -8.01 10.08
CA PRO A 121 0.57 -7.65 10.91
C PRO A 121 1.11 -8.77 11.81
N VAL A 122 0.33 -9.82 12.07
CA VAL A 122 0.65 -10.97 12.94
C VAL A 122 1.18 -12.16 12.14
N THR A 123 0.49 -12.51 11.06
CA THR A 123 0.76 -13.68 10.21
C THR A 123 1.72 -13.35 9.06
N GLY A 124 1.85 -12.07 8.70
CA GLY A 124 2.66 -11.62 7.56
C GLY A 124 2.08 -11.99 6.19
N MET A 125 0.89 -12.61 6.15
CA MET A 125 0.26 -13.04 4.90
C MET A 125 -0.26 -11.85 4.11
N SER A 126 -0.04 -11.87 2.79
CA SER A 126 -0.65 -10.91 1.87
C SER A 126 -2.17 -11.04 1.90
N VAL A 127 -2.85 -9.94 2.17
CA VAL A 127 -4.31 -9.81 2.13
C VAL A 127 -4.74 -9.24 0.79
N PHE A 128 -4.03 -8.19 0.36
CA PHE A 128 -4.25 -7.55 -0.94
C PHE A 128 -2.93 -7.40 -1.69
N GLU A 129 -2.95 -7.60 -3.00
CA GLU A 129 -1.84 -7.30 -3.88
C GLU A 129 -2.28 -6.34 -4.98
N LEU A 130 -1.53 -5.25 -5.15
CA LEU A 130 -1.79 -4.22 -6.14
C LEU A 130 -0.89 -4.45 -7.34
N HIS A 131 -1.48 -4.67 -8.52
CA HIS A 131 -0.76 -4.98 -9.74
C HIS A 131 -1.11 -4.00 -10.87
N GLU A 132 -0.10 -3.32 -11.38
CA GLU A 132 -0.16 -2.43 -12.53
C GLU A 132 -0.40 -3.21 -13.83
N MET A 133 -1.46 -2.86 -14.54
CA MET A 133 -1.84 -3.43 -15.84
C MET A 133 -2.18 -2.28 -16.79
N GLY A 134 -1.14 -1.56 -17.25
CA GLY A 134 -1.30 -0.36 -18.07
C GLY A 134 -1.83 0.81 -17.25
N GLU A 135 -2.97 1.38 -17.64
CA GLU A 135 -3.61 2.51 -16.93
C GLU A 135 -4.58 2.07 -15.83
N ILE A 136 -4.66 0.76 -15.56
CA ILE A 136 -5.48 0.18 -14.51
C ILE A 136 -4.56 -0.56 -13.55
N ILE A 137 -4.79 -0.39 -12.26
CA ILE A 137 -4.16 -1.19 -11.21
C ILE A 137 -5.22 -2.14 -10.67
N SER A 138 -4.99 -3.42 -10.89
CA SER A 138 -5.84 -4.49 -10.37
C SER A 138 -5.55 -4.74 -8.90
N ILE A 139 -6.61 -5.04 -8.14
CA ILE A 139 -6.52 -5.41 -6.73
C ILE A 139 -6.82 -6.90 -6.66
N GLN A 140 -5.80 -7.70 -6.34
CA GLN A 140 -5.97 -9.12 -6.04
C GLN A 140 -6.21 -9.30 -4.54
N SER A 141 -7.21 -10.09 -4.18
CA SER A 141 -7.56 -10.42 -2.80
C SER A 141 -7.70 -11.94 -2.66
N ASN A 142 -7.45 -12.44 -1.45
CA ASN A 142 -7.78 -13.83 -1.10
C ASN A 142 -9.26 -14.03 -0.74
N THR A 143 -10.07 -12.97 -0.78
CA THR A 143 -11.52 -12.96 -0.53
C THR A 143 -12.28 -12.34 -1.70
N ASP A 144 -13.50 -12.80 -1.96
CA ASP A 144 -14.32 -12.36 -3.11
C ASP A 144 -14.95 -10.96 -2.92
N ASP A 145 -14.84 -10.36 -1.73
CA ASP A 145 -15.55 -9.12 -1.34
C ASP A 145 -15.14 -7.86 -2.15
N LEU A 146 -14.02 -7.94 -2.87
CA LEU A 146 -13.49 -6.86 -3.71
C LEU A 146 -13.65 -7.12 -5.21
N ALA A 147 -14.44 -8.11 -5.62
CA ALA A 147 -14.71 -8.39 -7.03
C ALA A 147 -15.10 -7.11 -7.80
N GLY A 148 -14.41 -6.84 -8.90
CA GLY A 148 -14.64 -5.66 -9.74
C GLY A 148 -14.08 -4.34 -9.19
N THR A 149 -13.32 -4.37 -8.09
CA THR A 149 -12.61 -3.18 -7.59
C THR A 149 -11.27 -3.00 -8.29
N ARG A 150 -10.98 -1.78 -8.74
CA ARG A 150 -9.75 -1.43 -9.46
C ARG A 150 -9.34 0.01 -9.14
N ILE A 151 -8.10 0.36 -9.43
CA ILE A 151 -7.64 1.76 -9.36
C ILE A 151 -7.36 2.23 -10.78
N GLU A 152 -8.02 3.30 -11.19
CA GLU A 152 -7.88 3.89 -12.52
C GLU A 152 -6.96 5.11 -12.47
N VAL A 153 -5.98 5.14 -13.38
CA VAL A 153 -5.06 6.26 -13.54
C VAL A 153 -5.74 7.36 -14.35
N ASN A 154 -5.75 8.57 -13.82
CA ASN A 154 -6.34 9.76 -14.43
C ASN A 154 -5.24 10.79 -14.69
N ARG A 155 -4.99 11.10 -15.96
CA ARG A 155 -3.99 12.09 -16.39
C ARG A 155 -4.68 13.42 -16.65
N ALA A 156 -4.41 14.41 -15.82
CA ALA A 156 -4.97 15.73 -16.01
C ALA A 156 -3.93 16.66 -16.65
N THR A 157 -4.30 17.35 -17.74
CA THR A 157 -3.38 18.22 -18.49
C THR A 157 -2.77 19.33 -17.63
N TRP A 158 -3.52 19.87 -16.67
CA TRP A 158 -3.02 20.88 -15.74
C TRP A 158 -1.93 20.36 -14.80
N LEU A 159 -1.98 19.07 -14.40
CA LEU A 159 -0.92 18.45 -13.61
C LEU A 159 0.38 18.30 -14.39
N SER A 160 0.33 18.16 -15.71
CA SER A 160 1.53 18.18 -16.55
C SER A 160 2.27 19.51 -16.46
N ILE A 161 1.52 20.62 -16.40
CA ILE A 161 2.09 21.96 -16.22
C ILE A 161 2.70 22.08 -14.83
N LEU A 162 1.97 21.67 -13.80
CA LEU A 162 2.46 21.74 -12.41
C LEU A 162 3.68 20.85 -12.16
N PHE A 163 3.73 19.68 -12.79
CA PHE A 163 4.90 18.82 -12.77
C PHE A 163 6.09 19.50 -13.44
N ALA A 164 5.89 20.11 -14.62
CA ALA A 164 6.95 20.78 -15.36
C ALA A 164 7.54 21.98 -14.59
N CYS A 165 6.74 22.67 -13.77
CA CYS A 165 7.21 23.75 -12.91
C CYS A 165 7.58 23.31 -11.47
N GLY A 166 7.66 22.01 -11.20
CA GLY A 166 8.09 21.47 -9.89
C GLY A 166 7.08 21.62 -8.74
N CYS A 167 5.83 21.97 -9.03
CA CYS A 167 4.76 22.15 -8.05
C CYS A 167 3.98 20.86 -7.74
N ALA A 168 4.26 19.78 -8.48
CA ALA A 168 3.71 18.47 -8.28
C ALA A 168 4.78 17.42 -8.60
N PHE A 169 4.91 16.40 -7.75
CA PHE A 169 5.85 15.30 -8.00
C PHE A 169 5.32 14.26 -8.99
N THR A 170 4.07 14.38 -9.44
CA THR A 170 3.46 13.46 -10.42
C THR A 170 2.43 14.18 -11.30
N ARG A 171 2.20 13.63 -12.51
CA ARG A 171 1.19 14.10 -13.48
C ARG A 171 -0.16 13.39 -13.36
N GLN A 172 -0.25 12.47 -12.42
CA GLN A 172 -1.33 11.51 -12.31
C GLN A 172 -2.16 11.76 -11.06
N THR A 173 -3.43 11.42 -11.17
CA THR A 173 -4.33 11.18 -10.04
C THR A 173 -4.90 9.78 -10.19
N TRP A 174 -5.42 9.22 -9.13
CA TRP A 174 -5.94 7.87 -9.13
C TRP A 174 -7.33 7.83 -8.51
N SER A 175 -8.19 7.00 -9.06
CA SER A 175 -9.53 6.78 -8.55
C SER A 175 -9.73 5.30 -8.22
N VAL A 176 -10.11 4.98 -6.99
CA VAL A 176 -10.49 3.63 -6.62
C VAL A 176 -11.96 3.44 -6.99
N VAL A 177 -12.22 2.55 -7.93
CA VAL A 177 -13.54 2.30 -8.52
C VAL A 177 -14.02 0.91 -8.12
N LYS A 178 -15.24 0.81 -7.58
CA LYS A 178 -15.92 -0.44 -7.26
C LYS A 178 -17.28 -0.43 -7.94
N MET A 179 -17.55 -1.45 -8.77
CA MET A 179 -18.81 -1.54 -9.53
C MET A 179 -19.11 -0.24 -10.33
N ASP A 180 -18.08 0.31 -10.98
CA ASP A 180 -18.11 1.55 -11.78
C ASP A 180 -18.49 2.82 -11.01
N VAL A 181 -18.48 2.78 -9.67
CA VAL A 181 -18.63 3.95 -8.80
C VAL A 181 -17.29 4.30 -8.16
N ILE A 182 -16.90 5.57 -8.25
CA ILE A 182 -15.70 6.09 -7.58
C ILE A 182 -15.93 6.07 -6.06
N GLN A 183 -15.13 5.28 -5.35
CA GLN A 183 -15.17 5.14 -3.89
C GLN A 183 -14.11 6.01 -3.21
N ALA A 184 -12.96 6.20 -3.85
CA ALA A 184 -11.89 7.06 -3.34
C ALA A 184 -11.11 7.73 -4.47
N LYS A 185 -10.50 8.88 -4.17
CA LYS A 185 -9.61 9.65 -5.04
C LYS A 185 -8.28 9.90 -4.33
N ILE A 186 -7.20 9.80 -5.08
CA ILE A 186 -5.83 9.94 -4.61
C ILE A 186 -5.14 10.94 -5.54
N SER A 187 -4.60 12.01 -4.98
CA SER A 187 -4.04 13.11 -5.77
C SER A 187 -2.86 13.77 -5.06
N PRO A 188 -1.82 14.24 -5.78
CA PRO A 188 -0.82 15.09 -5.17
C PRO A 188 -1.46 16.39 -4.68
N ILE A 189 -1.01 16.88 -3.53
CA ILE A 189 -1.31 18.25 -3.10
C ILE A 189 -0.27 19.14 -3.77
N THR A 190 -0.75 20.12 -4.51
CA THR A 190 0.09 20.99 -5.33
C THR A 190 0.40 22.26 -4.55
N SER A 191 1.68 22.52 -4.34
CA SER A 191 2.14 23.75 -3.69
C SER A 191 3.55 24.09 -4.18
N PHE A 192 3.89 25.38 -4.16
CA PHE A 192 5.21 25.84 -4.60
C PHE A 192 6.29 25.64 -3.52
N ASN A 193 5.88 25.57 -2.24
CA ASN A 193 6.77 25.62 -1.08
C ASN A 193 6.46 24.58 0.01
N GLU A 194 5.44 23.73 -0.15
CA GLU A 194 5.20 22.67 0.83
C GLU A 194 5.89 21.39 0.39
N GLU A 195 6.21 20.55 1.37
CA GLU A 195 6.76 19.23 1.11
C GLU A 195 5.76 18.38 0.31
N ASN A 196 6.30 17.45 -0.49
CA ASN A 196 5.51 16.49 -1.24
C ASN A 196 4.48 15.82 -0.35
N SER A 197 3.22 15.88 -0.74
CA SER A 197 2.13 15.24 -0.01
C SER A 197 1.02 14.74 -0.93
N VAL A 198 0.27 13.75 -0.46
CA VAL A 198 -0.84 13.13 -1.17
C VAL A 198 -2.11 13.31 -0.36
N LYS A 199 -3.18 13.78 -1.01
CA LYS A 199 -4.54 13.73 -0.48
C LYS A 199 -5.15 12.38 -0.87
N VAL A 200 -5.73 11.68 0.10
CA VAL A 200 -6.58 10.52 -0.10
C VAL A 200 -7.96 10.86 0.43
N GLU A 201 -8.96 10.87 -0.44
CA GLU A 201 -10.35 11.25 -0.13
C GLU A 201 -11.29 10.13 -0.53
N TRP A 202 -12.30 9.84 0.28
CA TRP A 202 -13.25 8.76 0.02
C TRP A 202 -14.69 9.19 0.23
N THR A 203 -15.61 8.44 -0.39
CA THR A 203 -17.05 8.65 -0.21
C THR A 203 -17.47 8.28 1.20
N VAL A 204 -18.58 8.85 1.67
CA VAL A 204 -19.09 8.62 3.04
C VAL A 204 -19.37 7.13 3.31
N CYS A 205 -19.88 6.43 2.30
CA CYS A 205 -20.22 5.01 2.36
C CYS A 205 -19.06 4.07 2.00
N CYS A 206 -17.84 4.60 1.85
CA CYS A 206 -16.68 3.80 1.44
C CYS A 206 -16.32 2.76 2.52
N ASP A 207 -16.24 1.50 2.10
CA ASP A 207 -15.85 0.36 2.93
C ASP A 207 -14.47 0.57 3.56
N ASN A 208 -14.27 0.06 4.78
CA ASN A 208 -12.98 0.19 5.47
C ASN A 208 -11.81 -0.42 4.68
N GLU A 209 -12.03 -1.55 4.01
CA GLU A 209 -11.04 -2.21 3.16
C GLU A 209 -10.60 -1.30 2.01
N ILE A 210 -11.54 -0.60 1.37
CA ILE A 210 -11.25 0.35 0.29
C ILE A 210 -10.47 1.56 0.84
N ARG A 211 -10.83 2.08 2.02
CA ARG A 211 -10.07 3.18 2.67
C ARG A 211 -8.63 2.74 2.94
N MET A 212 -8.43 1.53 3.44
CA MET A 212 -7.11 0.95 3.69
C MET A 212 -6.32 0.73 2.39
N ILE A 213 -6.96 0.24 1.33
CA ILE A 213 -6.33 0.08 0.01
C ILE A 213 -5.93 1.45 -0.56
N ALA A 214 -6.82 2.43 -0.50
CA ALA A 214 -6.56 3.79 -0.98
C ALA A 214 -5.39 4.44 -0.22
N LEU A 215 -5.38 4.32 1.12
CA LEU A 215 -4.27 4.81 1.95
C LEU A 215 -2.95 4.11 1.61
N SER A 216 -2.98 2.79 1.51
CA SER A 216 -1.80 1.96 1.19
C SER A 216 -1.22 2.29 -0.18
N PHE A 217 -2.10 2.48 -1.18
CA PHE A 217 -1.69 2.91 -2.50
C PHE A 217 -1.14 4.34 -2.47
N GLY A 218 -1.75 5.26 -1.74
CA GLY A 218 -1.22 6.61 -1.53
C GLY A 218 0.19 6.61 -0.93
N LEU A 219 0.45 5.76 0.07
CA LEU A 219 1.79 5.56 0.65
C LEU A 219 2.78 4.99 -0.36
N ALA A 220 2.35 4.01 -1.16
CA ALA A 220 3.19 3.43 -2.21
C ALA A 220 3.57 4.47 -3.28
N ILE A 221 2.62 5.32 -3.70
CA ILE A 221 2.87 6.42 -4.63
C ILE A 221 3.79 7.47 -4.03
N MET A 222 3.64 7.80 -2.75
CA MET A 222 4.58 8.70 -2.05
C MET A 222 6.02 8.19 -2.16
N ILE A 223 6.24 6.90 -1.90
CA ILE A 223 7.59 6.32 -1.98
C ILE A 223 8.07 6.18 -3.43
N ARG A 224 7.20 5.77 -4.36
CA ARG A 224 7.55 5.50 -5.76
C ARG A 224 7.81 6.78 -6.56
N GLU A 225 6.98 7.80 -6.38
CA GLU A 225 6.98 9.01 -7.22
C GLU A 225 7.64 10.19 -6.50
N ALA A 226 7.33 10.43 -5.22
CA ALA A 226 7.86 11.59 -4.49
C ALA A 226 9.27 11.35 -3.90
N PHE A 227 9.57 10.10 -3.49
CA PHE A 227 10.85 9.74 -2.85
C PHE A 227 11.50 8.49 -3.48
N PRO A 228 11.74 8.47 -4.81
CA PRO A 228 12.16 7.27 -5.54
C PRO A 228 13.49 6.69 -5.06
N SER A 229 14.37 7.51 -4.48
CA SER A 229 15.63 7.04 -3.87
C SER A 229 15.39 6.03 -2.75
N LEU A 230 14.33 6.19 -1.95
CA LEU A 230 13.97 5.19 -0.93
C LEU A 230 13.62 3.86 -1.59
N LEU A 231 12.80 3.87 -2.64
CA LEU A 231 12.45 2.65 -3.36
C LEU A 231 13.68 1.96 -3.94
N HIS A 232 14.64 2.73 -4.48
CA HIS A 232 15.90 2.19 -4.96
C HIS A 232 16.72 1.51 -3.86
N ILE A 233 16.84 2.14 -2.69
CA ILE A 233 17.54 1.57 -1.52
C ILE A 233 16.86 0.27 -1.07
N LEU A 234 15.52 0.21 -1.03
CA LEU A 234 14.77 -0.99 -0.67
C LEU A 234 15.01 -2.15 -1.64
N LYS A 235 15.07 -1.87 -2.94
CA LYS A 235 15.37 -2.88 -3.97
C LYS A 235 16.78 -3.44 -3.81
N GLU A 236 17.76 -2.55 -3.61
CA GLU A 236 19.16 -2.93 -3.40
C GLU A 236 19.34 -3.74 -2.10
N PHE A 237 18.64 -3.36 -1.01
CA PHE A 237 18.60 -4.12 0.23
C PHE A 237 18.18 -5.57 -0.03
N ARG A 238 17.07 -5.77 -0.72
CA ARG A 238 16.51 -7.10 -1.01
C ARG A 238 17.37 -7.91 -1.96
N SER A 239 17.93 -7.29 -3.01
CA SER A 239 18.88 -7.96 -3.92
C SER A 239 20.09 -8.51 -3.15
N ARG A 240 20.62 -7.76 -2.18
CA ARG A 240 21.73 -8.21 -1.33
C ARG A 240 21.35 -9.33 -0.38
N GLN A 241 20.11 -9.36 0.11
CA GLN A 241 19.62 -10.46 0.95
C GLN A 241 19.44 -11.73 0.12
N ALA A 242 18.89 -11.63 -1.09
CA ALA A 242 18.70 -12.77 -1.99
C ALA A 242 20.04 -13.42 -2.41
N ARG A 243 21.09 -12.62 -2.66
CA ARG A 243 22.44 -13.14 -2.98
C ARG A 243 23.14 -13.86 -1.83
N LYS A 244 22.67 -13.71 -0.59
CA LYS A 244 23.26 -14.33 0.60
C LYS A 244 22.62 -15.67 0.96
N GLN A 245 21.48 -16.02 0.33
CA GLN A 245 20.79 -17.30 0.47
C GLN A 245 21.25 -18.27 -0.61
#